data_AF-A0A5E4HWK6-F1
#
_entry.id   AF-A0A5E4HWK6-F1
#
_cell.length_a   1.000
_cell.length_b   1.000
_cell.length_c   1.000
_cell.angle_alpha   90.00
_cell.angle_beta   90.00
_cell.angle_gamma   90.00
#
_symmetry.space_group_name_H-M   'P 1'
#
loop_
_entity.id
_entity.type
_entity.pdbx_description
1 polymer ?
#
loop_
_entity_poly.entity_id
_entity_poly.type
_entity_poly.pdbx_seq_one_letter_code
_entity_poly.pdbx_strand_id
1 'polypeptide(L)'
;MDGPITITSNDIVDYTVLYRKRHETIFRHDYMARHSAGKDDPAIGALKTQLGEVEAKLKPLEERIRQVDLVMVVPKRADLISINAEINQHSREELDAALKSRSGAVYELLRKRADITKSNYERREEIARLTILLNMLPRTQAENLRTVVESSAAQDVTLAALTAEQQQEMVTLLGRLGVSAFVSEGLLSRDKKKADDLNCLAWTEEIPKTIGGGAGSNSAALWVPKDRMAEWEENEKHLADIGRKIQTKLAKSQADGLNDDEQKEFESLQKLYLELRTRRHSIANVKGPICVSLPKADRPPVHAPLPTIDLGPGSAPAA
;
A
#
# COMPACT_ATOMS: atom_id res chain seq x y z
N MET A 1 8.00 -28.46 -15.45
CA MET A 1 6.76 -27.65 -15.30
C MET A 1 7.10 -26.24 -15.76
N ASP A 2 6.90 -25.95 -17.05
CA ASP A 2 7.36 -24.72 -17.73
C ASP A 2 6.22 -23.79 -18.12
N GLY A 3 5.19 -23.72 -17.25
CA GLY A 3 4.10 -22.78 -17.42
C GLY A 3 4.49 -21.35 -17.03
N PRO A 4 3.76 -20.34 -17.53
CA PRO A 4 3.87 -18.97 -17.06
C PRO A 4 3.54 -18.88 -15.56
N ILE A 5 4.14 -17.92 -14.88
CA ILE A 5 3.88 -17.65 -13.47
C ILE A 5 2.92 -16.47 -13.38
N THR A 6 1.79 -16.68 -12.73
CA THR A 6 0.84 -15.61 -12.43
C THR A 6 1.21 -14.94 -11.11
N ILE A 7 1.35 -13.61 -11.13
CA ILE A 7 1.48 -12.77 -9.94
C ILE A 7 0.25 -11.88 -9.84
N THR A 8 -0.34 -11.81 -8.65
CA THR A 8 -1.49 -10.95 -8.34
C THR A 8 -1.04 -9.72 -7.54
N SER A 9 -1.87 -8.68 -7.52
CA SER A 9 -1.65 -7.53 -6.64
C SER A 9 -1.61 -7.94 -5.17
N ASN A 10 -2.36 -8.96 -4.76
CA ASN A 10 -2.34 -9.47 -3.39
C ASN A 10 -1.00 -10.11 -3.02
N ASP A 11 -0.37 -10.84 -3.95
CA ASP A 11 0.97 -11.41 -3.74
C ASP A 11 2.00 -10.30 -3.41
N ILE A 12 1.90 -9.15 -4.08
CA ILE A 12 2.80 -8.00 -3.87
C ILE A 12 2.48 -7.28 -2.55
N VAL A 13 1.20 -7.16 -2.19
CA VAL A 13 0.77 -6.60 -0.90
C VAL A 13 1.28 -7.47 0.25
N ASP A 14 1.04 -8.79 0.18
CA ASP A 14 1.47 -9.75 1.18
C ASP A 14 2.98 -9.78 1.32
N TYR A 15 3.69 -9.75 0.18
CA TYR A 15 5.14 -9.58 0.15
C TYR A 15 5.57 -8.32 0.92
N THR A 16 4.97 -7.17 0.62
CA THR A 16 5.30 -5.89 1.27
C THR A 16 5.04 -5.92 2.78
N VAL A 17 3.91 -6.49 3.21
CA VAL A 17 3.52 -6.61 4.62
C VAL A 17 4.48 -7.53 5.38
N LEU A 18 4.76 -8.72 4.84
CA LEU A 18 5.66 -9.70 5.45
C LEU A 18 7.10 -9.19 5.47
N TYR A 19 7.55 -8.54 4.40
CA TYR A 19 8.88 -7.93 4.31
C TYR A 19 9.08 -6.87 5.39
N ARG A 20 8.11 -5.96 5.56
CA ARG A 20 8.13 -4.97 6.65
C ARG A 20 8.16 -5.64 8.01
N LYS A 21 7.27 -6.62 8.24
CA LYS A 21 7.19 -7.36 9.52
C LYS A 21 8.50 -8.09 9.84
N ARG A 22 9.19 -8.63 8.83
CA ARG A 22 10.52 -9.26 8.99
C ARG A 22 11.51 -8.26 9.57
N HIS A 23 11.66 -7.10 8.93
CA HIS A 23 12.58 -6.06 9.36
C HIS A 23 12.23 -5.45 10.71
N GLU A 24 10.94 -5.21 11.00
CA GLU A 24 10.50 -4.78 12.33
C GLU A 24 10.82 -5.82 13.41
N THR A 25 10.64 -7.12 13.10
CA THR A 25 10.95 -8.21 14.04
C THR A 25 12.45 -8.33 14.28
N ILE A 26 13.29 -8.21 13.23
CA ILE A 26 14.75 -8.16 13.34
C ILE A 26 15.18 -6.96 14.20
N PHE A 27 14.65 -5.78 13.91
CA PHE A 27 14.97 -4.58 14.68
C PHE A 27 14.62 -4.75 16.17
N ARG A 28 13.43 -5.26 16.49
CA ARG A 28 13.01 -5.53 17.87
C ARG A 28 13.91 -6.57 18.55
N HIS A 29 14.25 -7.64 17.83
CA HIS A 29 15.15 -8.68 18.31
C HIS A 29 16.52 -8.07 18.68
N ASP A 30 17.11 -7.31 17.77
CA ASP A 30 18.43 -6.71 17.98
C ASP A 30 18.42 -5.62 19.05
N TYR A 31 17.34 -4.84 19.12
CA TYR A 31 17.14 -3.87 20.19
C TYR A 31 17.10 -4.56 21.56
N MET A 32 16.29 -5.61 21.70
CA MET A 32 16.20 -6.38 22.94
C MET A 32 17.53 -7.07 23.26
N ALA A 33 18.19 -7.73 22.31
CA ALA A 33 19.47 -8.39 22.54
C ALA A 33 20.56 -7.45 23.08
N ARG A 34 20.50 -6.14 22.77
CA ARG A 34 21.42 -5.13 23.28
C ARG A 34 21.06 -4.56 24.65
N HIS A 35 19.77 -4.46 24.96
CA HIS A 35 19.27 -3.77 26.16
C HIS A 35 18.73 -4.71 27.25
N SER A 36 18.56 -6.00 26.94
CA SER A 36 18.11 -7.01 27.89
C SER A 36 19.30 -7.59 28.66
N ALA A 37 19.07 -8.02 29.90
CA ALA A 37 20.12 -8.49 30.81
C ALA A 37 20.68 -9.89 30.51
N GLY A 38 20.27 -10.56 29.41
CA GLY A 38 20.80 -11.87 29.04
C GLY A 38 20.27 -12.41 27.71
N LYS A 39 21.05 -13.28 27.07
CA LYS A 39 20.70 -13.96 25.80
C LYS A 39 19.54 -14.96 25.95
N ASP A 40 19.22 -15.35 27.18
CA ASP A 40 18.19 -16.34 27.51
C ASP A 40 16.82 -15.73 27.85
N ASP A 41 16.60 -14.45 27.51
CA ASP A 41 15.30 -13.80 27.71
C ASP A 41 14.22 -14.49 26.85
N PRO A 42 13.12 -15.00 27.45
CA PRO A 42 12.02 -15.61 26.70
C PRO A 42 11.45 -14.73 25.59
N ALA A 43 11.50 -13.40 25.72
CA ALA A 43 11.05 -12.47 24.70
C ALA A 43 11.93 -12.49 23.45
N ILE A 44 13.25 -12.67 23.59
CA ILE A 44 14.18 -12.84 22.46
C ILE A 44 13.86 -14.15 21.73
N GLY A 45 13.61 -15.23 22.48
CA GLY A 45 13.17 -16.52 21.94
C GLY A 45 11.87 -16.40 21.14
N ALA A 46 10.87 -15.70 21.67
CA ALA A 46 9.60 -15.46 20.99
C ALA A 46 9.77 -14.66 19.68
N LEU A 47 10.61 -13.63 19.66
CA LEU A 47 10.92 -12.85 18.46
C LEU A 47 11.62 -13.69 17.39
N LYS A 48 12.53 -14.59 17.79
CA LYS A 48 13.19 -15.53 16.88
C LYS A 48 12.19 -16.50 16.23
N THR A 49 11.26 -17.05 17.01
CA THR A 49 10.18 -17.90 16.47
C THR A 49 9.30 -17.12 15.49
N GLN A 50 8.87 -15.91 15.87
CA GLN A 50 8.09 -15.04 15.00
C GLN A 50 8.83 -14.71 13.69
N LEU A 51 10.15 -14.48 13.75
CA LEU A 51 10.97 -14.23 12.57
C LEU A 51 10.96 -15.44 11.62
N GLY A 52 11.15 -16.65 12.16
CA GLY A 52 11.09 -17.89 11.38
C GLY A 52 9.74 -18.12 10.71
N GLU A 53 8.63 -17.81 11.38
CA GLU A 53 7.28 -17.88 10.78
C GLU A 53 7.10 -16.89 9.63
N VAL A 54 7.62 -15.66 9.79
CA VAL A 54 7.55 -14.62 8.75
C VAL A 54 8.39 -15.03 7.55
N GLU A 55 9.62 -15.53 7.77
CA GLU A 55 10.50 -16.00 6.71
C GLU A 55 9.91 -17.18 5.93
N ALA A 56 9.29 -18.14 6.64
CA ALA A 56 8.63 -19.28 6.01
C ALA A 56 7.50 -18.85 5.05
N LYS A 57 6.75 -17.79 5.40
CA LYS A 57 5.70 -17.22 4.53
C LYS A 57 6.25 -16.34 3.41
N LEU A 58 7.34 -15.61 3.67
CA LEU A 58 7.92 -14.66 2.73
C LEU A 58 8.70 -15.36 1.61
N LYS A 59 9.43 -16.43 1.93
CA LYS A 59 10.27 -17.18 0.98
C LYS A 59 9.56 -17.63 -0.31
N PRO A 60 8.35 -18.24 -0.28
CA PRO A 60 7.66 -18.63 -1.51
C PRO A 60 7.23 -17.42 -2.36
N LEU A 61 6.92 -16.27 -1.74
CA LEU A 61 6.59 -15.04 -2.47
C LEU A 61 7.84 -14.43 -3.11
N GLU A 62 8.96 -14.37 -2.37
CA GLU A 62 10.26 -13.91 -2.90
C GLU A 62 10.69 -14.72 -4.11
N GLU A 63 10.54 -16.04 -4.06
CA GLU A 63 10.91 -16.92 -5.16
C GLU A 63 10.01 -16.71 -6.39
N ARG A 64 8.69 -16.60 -6.21
CA ARG A 64 7.76 -16.31 -7.30
C ARG A 64 8.05 -14.96 -7.96
N ILE A 65 8.25 -13.90 -7.17
CA ILE A 65 8.56 -12.55 -7.68
C ILE A 65 9.91 -12.54 -8.41
N ARG A 66 10.92 -13.24 -7.87
CA ARG A 66 12.24 -13.35 -8.49
C ARG A 66 12.18 -14.03 -9.86
N GLN A 67 11.36 -15.06 -10.02
CA GLN A 67 11.28 -15.84 -11.25
C GLN A 67 10.67 -15.08 -12.44
N VAL A 68 9.92 -14.00 -12.20
CA VAL A 68 9.26 -13.21 -13.26
C VAL A 68 9.94 -11.86 -13.55
N ASP A 69 11.01 -11.51 -12.82
CA ASP A 69 11.73 -10.24 -12.95
C ASP A 69 10.83 -9.00 -13.04
N LEU A 70 9.88 -8.84 -12.11
CA LEU A 70 8.96 -7.70 -12.12
C LEU A 70 9.68 -6.36 -12.00
N VAL A 71 9.27 -5.38 -12.81
CA VAL A 71 9.59 -3.97 -12.58
C VAL A 71 8.80 -3.49 -11.37
N MET A 72 9.43 -3.49 -10.20
CA MET A 72 8.86 -2.95 -8.97
C MET A 72 8.94 -1.41 -8.96
N VAL A 73 7.92 -0.76 -8.43
CA VAL A 73 7.88 0.70 -8.27
C VAL A 73 7.81 1.09 -6.80
N VAL A 74 8.61 2.08 -6.40
CA VAL A 74 8.57 2.69 -5.06
C VAL A 74 8.36 4.20 -5.21
N PRO A 75 7.13 4.73 -5.01
CA PRO A 75 6.89 6.16 -5.16
C PRO A 75 7.88 7.01 -4.35
N LYS A 76 8.39 8.07 -4.97
CA LYS A 76 9.39 8.98 -4.36
C LYS A 76 10.70 8.28 -3.93
N ARG A 77 11.12 7.21 -4.62
CA ARG A 77 12.39 6.54 -4.34
C ARG A 77 13.60 7.48 -4.45
N ALA A 78 13.59 8.40 -5.40
CA ALA A 78 14.68 9.37 -5.55
C ALA A 78 14.84 10.24 -4.29
N ASP A 79 13.72 10.71 -3.72
CA ASP A 79 13.72 11.48 -2.47
C ASP A 79 14.24 10.63 -1.30
N LEU A 80 13.80 9.36 -1.20
CA LEU A 80 14.29 8.44 -0.16
C LEU A 80 15.81 8.21 -0.26
N ILE A 81 16.34 8.07 -1.47
CA ILE A 81 17.78 7.90 -1.70
C ILE A 81 18.53 9.15 -1.25
N SER A 82 18.06 10.35 -1.61
CA SER A 82 18.67 11.62 -1.18
C SER A 82 18.65 11.77 0.34
N ILE A 83 17.48 11.57 0.96
CA ILE A 83 17.32 11.69 2.42
C ILE A 83 18.20 10.66 3.15
N ASN A 84 18.28 9.42 2.67
CA ASN A 84 19.15 8.42 3.27
C ASN A 84 20.64 8.80 3.14
N ALA A 85 21.05 9.38 2.00
CA ALA A 85 22.41 9.85 1.82
C ALA A 85 22.77 10.97 2.82
N GLU A 86 21.84 11.89 3.09
CA GLU A 86 21.99 12.93 4.10
C GLU A 86 22.02 12.35 5.53
N ILE A 87 21.10 11.43 5.86
CA ILE A 87 21.07 10.75 7.17
C ILE A 87 22.39 10.02 7.45
N ASN A 88 22.97 9.37 6.45
CA ASN A 88 24.21 8.61 6.59
C ASN A 88 25.46 9.47 6.81
N GLN A 89 25.36 10.80 6.69
CA GLN A 89 26.43 11.73 7.05
C GLN A 89 26.49 12.02 8.56
N HIS A 90 25.43 11.68 9.30
CA HIS A 90 25.34 11.93 10.73
C HIS A 90 25.86 10.74 11.55
N SER A 91 26.44 11.06 12.72
CA SER A 91 26.88 10.02 13.65
C SER A 91 25.67 9.36 14.31
N ARG A 92 25.84 8.14 14.82
CA ARG A 92 24.76 7.42 15.50
C ARG A 92 24.28 8.16 16.75
N GLU A 93 25.21 8.79 17.48
CA GLU A 93 24.92 9.59 18.66
C GLU A 93 24.08 10.82 18.31
N GLU A 94 24.35 11.47 17.18
CA GLU A 94 23.54 12.58 16.68
C GLU A 94 22.12 12.14 16.32
N LEU A 95 21.98 11.01 15.63
CA LEU A 95 20.68 10.42 15.29
C LEU A 95 19.87 10.07 16.55
N ASP A 96 20.50 9.45 17.55
CA ASP A 96 19.86 9.11 18.82
C ASP A 96 19.47 10.36 19.62
N ALA A 97 20.32 11.40 19.63
CA ALA A 97 20.01 12.67 20.27
C ALA A 97 18.82 13.38 19.58
N ALA A 98 18.77 13.38 18.26
CA ALA A 98 17.68 13.94 17.47
C ALA A 98 16.35 13.20 17.72
N LEU A 99 16.37 11.87 17.81
CA LEU A 99 15.19 11.07 18.12
C LEU A 99 14.66 11.34 19.54
N LYS A 100 15.57 11.56 20.52
CA LYS A 100 15.21 11.91 21.89
C LYS A 100 14.64 13.33 22.00
N SER A 101 15.29 14.30 21.35
CA SER A 101 14.90 15.71 21.41
C SER A 101 13.68 16.03 20.54
N ARG A 102 13.37 15.18 19.54
CA ARG A 102 12.29 15.37 18.55
C ARG A 102 12.34 16.75 17.88
N SER A 103 13.53 17.29 17.66
CA SER A 103 13.74 18.62 17.10
C SER A 103 15.08 18.73 16.36
N GLY A 104 15.21 19.76 15.53
CA GLY A 104 16.42 20.03 14.74
C GLY A 104 16.42 19.40 13.34
N ALA A 105 17.40 19.79 12.52
CA ALA A 105 17.47 19.41 11.11
C ALA A 105 17.53 17.88 10.89
N VAL A 106 18.31 17.18 11.70
CA VAL A 106 18.44 15.72 11.66
C VAL A 106 17.10 15.03 11.94
N TYR A 107 16.34 15.52 12.93
CA TYR A 107 15.02 14.98 13.23
C TYR A 107 14.04 15.20 12.08
N GLU A 108 14.06 16.38 11.45
CA GLU A 108 13.20 16.66 10.29
C GLU A 108 13.53 15.76 9.08
N LEU A 109 14.80 15.40 8.86
CA LEU A 109 15.19 14.40 7.85
C LEU A 109 14.62 13.02 8.17
N LEU A 110 14.77 12.56 9.41
CA LEU A 110 14.22 11.28 9.88
C LEU A 110 12.69 11.25 9.75
N ARG A 111 12.03 12.35 10.12
CA ARG A 111 10.58 12.51 10.01
C ARG A 111 10.13 12.48 8.55
N LYS A 112 10.79 13.23 7.65
CA LYS A 112 10.47 13.24 6.22
C LYS A 112 10.61 11.85 5.59
N ARG A 113 11.68 11.12 5.93
CA ARG A 113 11.84 9.70 5.54
C ARG A 113 10.68 8.85 6.05
N ALA A 114 10.36 8.95 7.34
CA ALA A 114 9.29 8.20 7.97
C ALA A 114 7.92 8.49 7.33
N ASP A 115 7.62 9.75 7.01
CA ASP A 115 6.37 10.15 6.36
C ASP A 115 6.24 9.54 4.96
N ILE A 116 7.31 9.53 4.16
CA ILE A 116 7.30 8.88 2.83
C ILE A 116 7.12 7.37 2.97
N THR A 117 7.91 6.71 3.84
CA THR A 117 7.82 5.26 4.05
C THR A 117 6.44 4.85 4.57
N LYS A 118 5.88 5.62 5.51
CA LYS A 118 4.54 5.40 6.05
C LYS A 118 3.48 5.56 4.96
N SER A 119 3.54 6.65 4.19
CA SER A 119 2.63 6.90 3.07
C SER A 119 2.69 5.77 2.03
N ASN A 120 3.89 5.27 1.69
CA ASN A 120 4.04 4.16 0.75
C ASN A 120 3.43 2.86 1.30
N TYR A 121 3.58 2.59 2.60
CA TYR A 121 2.99 1.41 3.22
C TYR A 121 1.45 1.49 3.31
N GLU A 122 0.93 2.66 3.65
CA GLU A 122 -0.52 2.90 3.69
C GLU A 122 -1.14 2.75 2.29
N ARG A 123 -0.38 3.09 1.24
CA ARG A 123 -0.77 2.98 -0.18
C ARG A 123 -0.25 1.72 -0.88
N ARG A 124 0.10 0.67 -0.12
CA ARG A 124 0.69 -0.57 -0.67
C ARG A 124 -0.20 -1.27 -1.70
N GLU A 125 -1.52 -1.14 -1.58
CA GLU A 125 -2.47 -1.73 -2.52
C GLU A 125 -2.41 -1.02 -3.88
N GLU A 126 -2.36 0.31 -3.89
CA GLU A 126 -2.21 1.10 -5.12
C GLU A 126 -0.86 0.84 -5.78
N ILE A 127 0.22 0.75 -5.00
CA ILE A 127 1.56 0.42 -5.49
C ILE A 127 1.59 -0.97 -6.11
N ALA A 128 0.96 -1.96 -5.46
CA ALA A 128 0.88 -3.32 -5.98
C ALA A 128 0.13 -3.39 -7.31
N ARG A 129 -1.03 -2.73 -7.40
CA ARG A 129 -1.80 -2.65 -8.65
C ARG A 129 -1.01 -1.95 -9.76
N LEU A 130 -0.39 -0.81 -9.44
CA LEU A 130 0.43 -0.07 -10.38
C LEU A 130 1.58 -0.96 -10.90
N THR A 131 2.23 -1.70 -10.01
CA THR A 131 3.28 -2.67 -10.38
C THR A 131 2.76 -3.70 -11.39
N ILE A 132 1.56 -4.26 -11.17
CA ILE A 132 0.97 -5.23 -12.11
C ILE A 132 0.70 -4.58 -13.48
N LEU A 133 0.04 -3.42 -13.52
CA LEU A 133 -0.25 -2.73 -14.80
C LEU A 133 1.01 -2.32 -15.54
N LEU A 134 2.03 -1.86 -14.81
CA LEU A 134 3.31 -1.45 -15.38
C LEU A 134 4.02 -2.63 -16.06
N ASN A 135 3.88 -3.84 -15.53
CA ASN A 135 4.45 -5.05 -16.12
C ASN A 135 3.58 -5.68 -17.24
N MET A 136 2.45 -5.07 -17.59
CA MET A 136 1.71 -5.37 -18.83
C MET A 136 2.25 -4.58 -20.03
N LEU A 137 3.05 -3.53 -19.79
CA LEU A 137 3.73 -2.77 -20.81
C LEU A 137 5.01 -3.48 -21.28
N PRO A 138 5.53 -3.19 -22.48
CA PRO A 138 6.86 -3.64 -22.83
C PRO A 138 7.90 -3.00 -21.89
N ARG A 139 8.99 -3.74 -21.64
CA ARG A 139 9.93 -3.46 -20.53
C ARG A 139 10.48 -2.03 -20.53
N THR A 140 10.81 -1.48 -21.69
CA THR A 140 11.34 -0.12 -21.80
C THR A 140 10.31 0.93 -21.34
N GLN A 141 9.05 0.79 -21.73
CA GLN A 141 7.96 1.66 -21.28
C GLN A 141 7.70 1.50 -19.78
N ALA A 142 7.75 0.26 -19.29
CA ALA A 142 7.62 -0.07 -17.87
C ALA A 142 8.69 0.64 -17.02
N GLU A 143 9.96 0.60 -17.44
CA GLU A 143 11.07 1.27 -16.74
C GLU A 143 11.01 2.80 -16.83
N ASN A 144 10.58 3.34 -17.97
CA ASN A 144 10.33 4.79 -18.11
C ASN A 144 9.22 5.25 -17.17
N LEU A 145 8.11 4.50 -17.10
CA LEU A 145 7.00 4.82 -16.20
C LEU A 145 7.41 4.69 -14.74
N ARG A 146 8.20 3.67 -14.38
CA ARG A 146 8.80 3.55 -13.04
C ARG A 146 9.57 4.83 -12.72
N THR A 147 10.42 5.29 -13.62
CA THR A 147 11.20 6.53 -13.43
C THR A 147 10.30 7.73 -13.18
N VAL A 148 9.23 7.89 -13.96
CA VAL A 148 8.24 8.96 -13.77
C VAL A 148 7.62 8.93 -12.36
N VAL A 149 7.32 7.75 -11.83
CA VAL A 149 6.72 7.58 -10.49
C VAL A 149 7.73 7.76 -9.36
N GLU A 150 8.95 7.27 -9.54
CA GLU A 150 9.99 7.25 -8.51
C GLU A 150 10.70 8.60 -8.35
N SER A 151 10.83 9.38 -9.43
CA SER A 151 11.58 10.65 -9.45
C SER A 151 10.75 11.87 -9.84
N SER A 152 9.46 11.70 -10.16
CA SER A 152 8.66 12.78 -10.74
C SER A 152 9.30 13.37 -12.01
N ALA A 153 9.90 12.52 -12.86
CA ALA A 153 10.37 12.95 -14.17
C ALA A 153 9.20 13.43 -15.06
N ALA A 154 9.47 14.38 -15.96
CA ALA A 154 8.53 14.89 -16.96
C ALA A 154 8.74 14.17 -18.31
N GLN A 155 8.73 12.83 -18.28
CA GLN A 155 8.92 12.00 -19.46
C GLN A 155 7.56 11.48 -19.94
N ASP A 156 7.35 11.52 -21.26
CA ASP A 156 6.17 10.93 -21.89
C ASP A 156 6.37 9.42 -22.07
N VAL A 157 5.32 8.63 -21.81
CA VAL A 157 5.36 7.17 -21.88
C VAL A 157 4.18 6.64 -22.68
N THR A 158 4.43 5.84 -23.71
CA THR A 158 3.34 5.20 -24.46
C THR A 158 2.70 4.07 -23.64
N LEU A 159 1.37 4.09 -23.58
CA LEU A 159 0.49 3.10 -22.96
C LEU A 159 -0.34 2.33 -24.01
N ALA A 160 0.06 2.36 -25.29
CA ALA A 160 -0.70 1.74 -26.38
C ALA A 160 -0.92 0.22 -26.22
N ALA A 161 -0.13 -0.45 -25.38
CA ALA A 161 -0.31 -1.86 -25.05
C ALA A 161 -1.46 -2.13 -24.05
N LEU A 162 -2.01 -1.10 -23.42
CA LEU A 162 -3.09 -1.19 -22.43
C LEU A 162 -4.44 -0.81 -23.05
N THR A 163 -5.52 -1.44 -22.56
CA THR A 163 -6.91 -1.05 -22.92
C THR A 163 -7.27 0.31 -22.33
N ALA A 164 -8.35 0.94 -22.81
CA ALA A 164 -8.82 2.22 -22.28
C ALA A 164 -9.11 2.16 -20.77
N GLU A 165 -9.68 1.06 -20.28
CA GLU A 165 -9.97 0.85 -18.86
C GLU A 165 -8.67 0.74 -18.03
N GLN A 166 -7.66 0.06 -18.57
CA GLN A 166 -6.35 -0.07 -17.93
C GLN A 166 -5.59 1.26 -17.95
N GLN A 167 -5.69 2.05 -19.02
CA GLN A 167 -5.13 3.40 -19.10
C GLN A 167 -5.79 4.33 -18.08
N GLN A 168 -7.12 4.30 -17.96
CA GLN A 168 -7.84 5.06 -16.93
C GLN A 168 -7.44 4.63 -15.52
N GLU A 169 -7.27 3.32 -15.29
CA GLU A 169 -6.79 2.82 -14.00
C GLU A 169 -5.36 3.29 -13.69
N MET A 170 -4.48 3.27 -14.68
CA MET A 170 -3.11 3.76 -14.56
C MET A 170 -3.10 5.22 -14.08
N VAL A 171 -3.85 6.08 -14.77
CA VAL A 171 -3.97 7.51 -14.42
C VAL A 171 -4.54 7.68 -13.01
N THR A 172 -5.56 6.88 -12.66
CA THR A 172 -6.17 6.91 -11.33
C THR A 172 -5.18 6.54 -10.23
N LEU A 173 -4.43 5.44 -10.40
CA LEU A 173 -3.43 5.00 -9.44
C LEU A 173 -2.30 6.01 -9.29
N LEU A 174 -1.84 6.61 -10.38
CA LEU A 174 -0.85 7.68 -10.34
C LEU A 174 -1.35 8.88 -9.55
N GLY A 175 -2.59 9.32 -9.80
CA GLY A 175 -3.25 10.39 -9.04
C GLY A 175 -3.33 10.06 -7.54
N ARG A 176 -3.79 8.85 -7.19
CA ARG A 176 -3.82 8.36 -5.79
C ARG A 176 -2.44 8.35 -5.14
N LEU A 177 -1.38 8.11 -5.90
CA LEU A 177 0.02 8.14 -5.45
C LEU A 177 0.64 9.54 -5.45
N GLY A 178 -0.12 10.58 -5.85
CA GLY A 178 0.32 11.97 -5.88
C GLY A 178 1.09 12.37 -7.14
N VAL A 179 1.02 11.55 -8.19
CA VAL A 179 1.62 11.82 -9.51
C VAL A 179 0.52 12.28 -10.45
N SER A 180 0.39 13.59 -10.65
CA SER A 180 -0.51 14.14 -11.68
C SER A 180 -0.01 13.75 -13.06
N ALA A 181 -0.82 12.99 -13.78
CA ALA A 181 -0.56 12.51 -15.13
C ALA A 181 -1.86 12.49 -15.93
N PHE A 182 -1.70 12.50 -17.25
CA PHE A 182 -2.77 12.64 -18.24
C PHE A 182 -2.48 11.69 -19.39
N VAL A 183 -3.50 11.09 -20.01
CA VAL A 183 -3.33 10.24 -21.19
C VAL A 183 -4.11 10.82 -22.36
N SER A 184 -3.41 11.08 -23.46
CA SER A 184 -4.02 11.49 -24.75
C SER A 184 -3.47 10.58 -25.84
N GLU A 185 -4.34 10.00 -26.65
CA GLU A 185 -3.96 9.08 -27.75
C GLU A 185 -3.03 7.93 -27.33
N GLY A 186 -3.22 7.40 -26.11
CA GLY A 186 -2.38 6.35 -25.55
C GLY A 186 -0.98 6.81 -25.14
N LEU A 187 -0.72 8.12 -25.04
CA LEU A 187 0.52 8.69 -24.52
C LEU A 187 0.26 9.29 -23.13
N LEU A 188 0.95 8.76 -22.12
CA LEU A 188 0.95 9.31 -20.77
C LEU A 188 1.94 10.47 -20.69
N SER A 189 1.48 11.62 -20.20
CA SER A 189 2.29 12.81 -19.96
C SER A 189 1.98 13.44 -18.61
N ARG A 190 2.93 14.22 -18.09
CA ARG A 190 2.75 15.06 -16.90
C ARG A 190 2.67 16.55 -17.23
N ASP A 191 2.81 16.91 -18.50
CA ASP A 191 2.66 18.28 -18.95
C ASP A 191 1.18 18.69 -18.92
N LYS A 192 0.85 19.63 -18.04
CA LYS A 192 -0.51 20.17 -17.89
C LYS A 192 -1.03 20.81 -19.18
N LYS A 193 -0.15 21.34 -20.05
CA LYS A 193 -0.57 21.96 -21.31
C LYS A 193 -1.21 20.95 -22.27
N LYS A 194 -0.83 19.68 -22.17
CA LYS A 194 -1.42 18.58 -22.96
C LYS A 194 -2.74 18.06 -22.36
N ALA A 195 -3.10 18.52 -21.16
CA ALA A 195 -4.34 18.13 -20.50
C ALA A 195 -5.56 18.92 -21.00
N ASP A 196 -5.35 20.08 -21.64
CA ASP A 196 -6.42 20.95 -22.13
C ASP A 196 -7.11 20.40 -23.40
N ASP A 197 -6.65 19.26 -23.94
CA ASP A 197 -7.30 18.56 -25.03
C ASP A 197 -8.58 17.85 -24.56
N LEU A 198 -9.69 18.07 -25.28
CA LEU A 198 -11.05 17.59 -24.93
C LEU A 198 -11.19 16.06 -24.79
N ASN A 199 -10.22 15.27 -25.23
CA ASN A 199 -10.25 13.80 -25.19
C ASN A 199 -9.21 13.19 -24.24
N CYS A 200 -8.70 13.98 -23.29
CA CYS A 200 -7.69 13.51 -22.37
C CYS A 200 -8.29 12.72 -21.19
N LEU A 201 -7.74 11.55 -20.90
CA LEU A 201 -8.00 10.82 -19.66
C LEU A 201 -7.20 11.48 -18.53
N ALA A 202 -7.91 11.99 -17.53
CA ALA A 202 -7.33 12.61 -16.34
C ALA A 202 -7.84 11.92 -15.06
N TRP A 203 -7.08 12.08 -13.98
CA TRP A 203 -7.54 11.61 -12.67
C TRP A 203 -8.67 12.51 -12.18
N THR A 204 -9.85 11.91 -12.01
CA THR A 204 -10.95 12.54 -11.27
C THR A 204 -10.62 12.43 -9.79
N GLU A 205 -10.49 13.57 -9.10
CA GLU A 205 -10.04 13.62 -7.70
C GLU A 205 -10.82 12.61 -6.82
N GLU A 206 -10.08 11.77 -6.11
CA GLU A 206 -10.62 10.78 -5.17
C GLU A 206 -10.07 11.04 -3.77
N ILE A 207 -10.92 10.83 -2.76
CA ILE A 207 -10.58 11.03 -1.35
C ILE A 207 -10.52 9.67 -0.66
N PRO A 208 -9.40 9.33 0.01
CA PRO A 208 -9.30 8.09 0.78
C PRO A 208 -10.16 8.19 2.05
N LYS A 209 -10.95 7.16 2.32
CA LYS A 209 -11.81 7.01 3.50
C LYS A 209 -11.51 5.71 4.21
N THR A 210 -11.16 5.80 5.49
CA THR A 210 -10.93 4.63 6.34
C THR A 210 -12.26 4.15 6.93
N ILE A 211 -12.56 2.85 6.80
CA ILE A 211 -13.75 2.26 7.42
C ILE A 211 -13.41 1.86 8.87
N GLY A 212 -14.06 2.48 9.85
CA GLY A 212 -14.00 2.11 11.27
C GLY A 212 -13.22 3.09 12.15
N GLY A 213 -13.87 3.56 13.23
CA GLY A 213 -13.37 4.59 14.17
C GLY A 213 -12.30 4.12 15.16
N GLY A 214 -11.46 3.14 14.80
CA GLY A 214 -10.33 2.71 15.62
C GLY A 214 -9.03 3.26 15.06
N ALA A 215 -8.37 4.17 15.78
CA ALA A 215 -7.00 4.56 15.46
C ALA A 215 -6.10 3.32 15.60
N GLY A 216 -5.79 2.65 14.47
CA GLY A 216 -4.91 1.48 14.44
C GLY A 216 -5.42 0.25 13.69
N SER A 217 -6.62 0.26 13.08
CA SER A 217 -6.96 -0.82 12.16
C SER A 217 -6.27 -0.59 10.81
N ASN A 218 -5.52 -1.59 10.33
CA ASN A 218 -4.97 -1.64 8.97
C ASN A 218 -6.07 -1.82 7.91
N SER A 219 -7.25 -1.23 8.11
CA SER A 219 -8.36 -1.29 7.16
C SER A 219 -7.92 -0.62 5.86
N ALA A 220 -8.09 -1.32 4.74
CA ALA A 220 -7.89 -0.74 3.42
C ALA A 220 -8.70 0.56 3.29
N ALA A 221 -8.07 1.61 2.79
CA ALA A 221 -8.76 2.86 2.48
C ALA A 221 -9.68 2.63 1.28
N LEU A 222 -10.92 3.10 1.37
CA LEU A 222 -11.82 3.17 0.23
C LEU A 222 -11.66 4.52 -0.45
N TRP A 223 -11.43 4.52 -1.75
CA TRP A 223 -11.31 5.73 -2.55
C TRP A 223 -12.67 6.15 -3.05
N VAL A 224 -13.09 7.34 -2.66
CA VAL A 224 -14.41 7.89 -2.99
C VAL A 224 -14.23 9.04 -3.98
N PRO A 225 -14.86 9.00 -5.15
CA PRO A 225 -14.88 10.12 -6.08
C PRO A 225 -15.39 11.39 -5.39
N LYS A 226 -14.69 12.52 -5.58
CA LYS A 226 -15.00 13.79 -4.88
C LYS A 226 -16.43 14.27 -5.13
N ASP A 227 -16.94 14.07 -6.34
CA ASP A 227 -18.31 14.38 -6.75
C ASP A 227 -19.37 13.50 -6.07
N ARG A 228 -19.01 12.31 -5.58
CA ARG A 228 -19.90 11.37 -4.87
C ARG A 228 -19.74 11.39 -3.36
N MET A 229 -18.98 12.34 -2.82
CA MET A 229 -18.71 12.45 -1.39
C MET A 229 -19.96 12.68 -0.53
N ALA A 230 -20.92 13.48 -1.01
CA ALA A 230 -22.17 13.69 -0.29
C ALA A 230 -22.98 12.40 -0.15
N GLU A 231 -23.05 11.62 -1.24
CA GLU A 231 -23.71 10.31 -1.25
C GLU A 231 -23.05 9.34 -0.26
N TRP A 232 -21.72 9.34 -0.23
CA TRP A 232 -20.95 8.55 0.74
C TRP A 232 -21.27 8.91 2.18
N GLU A 233 -21.24 10.19 2.53
CA GLU A 233 -21.47 10.67 3.89
C GLU A 233 -22.90 10.36 4.38
N GLU A 234 -23.89 10.48 3.49
CA GLU A 234 -25.26 10.07 3.78
C GLU A 234 -25.35 8.56 4.04
N ASN A 235 -24.72 7.74 3.19
CA ASN A 235 -24.70 6.29 3.37
C ASN A 235 -24.01 5.87 4.68
N GLU A 236 -22.91 6.52 5.06
CA GLU A 236 -22.22 6.25 6.34
C GLU A 236 -23.08 6.65 7.55
N LYS A 237 -23.84 7.76 7.47
CA LYS A 237 -24.81 8.13 8.52
C LYS A 237 -25.88 7.06 8.68
N HIS A 238 -26.43 6.55 7.58
CA HIS A 238 -27.42 5.47 7.62
C HIS A 238 -26.81 4.17 8.17
N LEU A 239 -25.60 3.80 7.76
CA LEU A 239 -24.89 2.63 8.30
C LEU A 239 -24.69 2.73 9.81
N ALA A 240 -24.28 3.88 10.31
CA ALA A 240 -24.08 4.11 11.74
C ALA A 240 -25.41 4.02 12.51
N ASP A 241 -26.49 4.59 11.98
CA ASP A 241 -27.81 4.53 12.62
C ASP A 241 -28.36 3.11 12.70
N ILE A 242 -28.37 2.39 11.57
CA ILE A 242 -28.83 1.00 11.51
C ILE A 242 -27.93 0.10 12.36
N GLY A 243 -26.61 0.33 12.35
CA GLY A 243 -25.66 -0.40 13.19
C GLY A 243 -25.98 -0.27 14.69
N ARG A 244 -26.34 0.93 15.17
CA ARG A 244 -26.78 1.13 16.56
C ARG A 244 -28.08 0.39 16.86
N LYS A 245 -29.07 0.46 15.97
CA LYS A 245 -30.36 -0.26 16.14
C LYS A 245 -30.15 -1.78 16.23
N ILE A 246 -29.30 -2.34 15.37
CA ILE A 246 -28.91 -3.76 15.41
C ILE A 246 -28.26 -4.10 16.76
N GLN A 247 -27.31 -3.29 17.23
CA GLN A 247 -26.65 -3.52 18.52
C GLN A 247 -27.63 -3.48 19.70
N THR A 248 -28.56 -2.52 19.70
CA THR A 248 -29.61 -2.43 20.73
C THR A 248 -30.51 -3.66 20.72
N LYS A 249 -30.97 -4.11 19.54
CA LYS A 249 -31.81 -5.32 19.41
C LYS A 249 -31.05 -6.59 19.80
N LEU A 250 -29.77 -6.68 19.46
CA LEU A 250 -28.91 -7.80 19.88
C LEU A 250 -28.76 -7.86 21.40
N ALA A 251 -28.51 -6.72 22.05
CA ALA A 251 -28.43 -6.64 23.51
C ALA A 251 -29.76 -7.04 24.18
N LYS A 252 -30.89 -6.59 23.62
CA LYS A 252 -32.22 -6.99 24.09
C LYS A 252 -32.46 -8.50 23.93
N SER A 253 -32.11 -9.06 22.77
CA SER A 253 -32.22 -10.50 22.49
C SER A 253 -31.46 -11.35 23.52
N GLN A 254 -30.27 -10.88 23.95
CA GLN A 254 -29.46 -11.56 24.95
C GLN A 254 -30.02 -11.44 26.38
N ALA A 255 -30.72 -10.35 26.69
CA ALA A 255 -31.28 -10.11 28.02
C ALA A 255 -32.64 -10.82 28.21
N ASP A 256 -33.58 -10.61 27.29
CA ASP A 256 -35.00 -10.91 27.48
C ASP A 256 -35.59 -11.81 26.37
N GLY A 257 -34.83 -12.07 25.30
CA GLY A 257 -35.37 -12.63 24.06
C GLY A 257 -36.08 -11.58 23.18
N LEU A 258 -36.32 -11.92 21.92
CA LEU A 258 -37.11 -11.11 20.99
C LEU A 258 -38.44 -11.81 20.74
N ASN A 259 -39.53 -11.04 20.69
CA ASN A 259 -40.80 -11.57 20.17
C ASN A 259 -40.78 -11.63 18.62
N ASP A 260 -41.81 -12.23 18.03
CA ASP A 260 -41.87 -12.44 16.57
C ASP A 260 -41.79 -11.16 15.74
N ASP A 261 -42.39 -10.06 16.21
CA ASP A 261 -42.37 -8.78 15.48
C ASP A 261 -41.00 -8.11 15.59
N GLU A 262 -40.35 -8.18 16.76
CA GLU A 262 -39.01 -7.67 16.97
C GLU A 262 -37.95 -8.49 16.22
N GLN A 263 -38.18 -9.80 16.08
CA GLN A 263 -37.35 -10.68 15.28
C GLN A 263 -37.41 -10.30 13.80
N LYS A 264 -38.62 -10.07 13.25
CA LYS A 264 -38.79 -9.58 11.87
C LYS A 264 -38.15 -8.21 11.65
N GLU A 265 -38.29 -7.29 12.60
CA GLU A 265 -37.64 -5.98 12.55
C GLU A 265 -36.11 -6.14 12.54
N PHE A 266 -35.57 -7.00 13.40
CA PHE A 266 -34.14 -7.26 13.48
C PHE A 266 -33.59 -7.83 12.15
N GLU A 267 -34.29 -8.79 11.55
CA GLU A 267 -33.93 -9.35 10.24
C GLU A 267 -33.99 -8.30 9.12
N SER A 268 -35.00 -7.42 9.15
CA SER A 268 -35.12 -6.29 8.23
C SER A 268 -33.95 -5.31 8.36
N LEU A 269 -33.56 -4.97 9.60
CA LEU A 269 -32.40 -4.12 9.87
C LEU A 269 -31.10 -4.75 9.38
N GLN A 270 -30.91 -6.05 9.57
CA GLN A 270 -29.74 -6.78 9.06
C GLN A 270 -29.67 -6.74 7.54
N LYS A 271 -30.80 -6.96 6.86
CA LYS A 271 -30.87 -6.87 5.39
C LYS A 271 -30.53 -5.47 4.90
N LEU A 272 -31.14 -4.43 5.49
CA LEU A 272 -30.87 -3.04 5.15
C LEU A 272 -29.40 -2.67 5.39
N TYR A 273 -28.80 -3.16 6.48
CA TYR A 273 -27.38 -2.97 6.76
C TYR A 273 -26.50 -3.57 5.65
N LEU A 274 -26.82 -4.77 5.16
CA LEU A 274 -26.10 -5.40 4.06
C LEU A 274 -26.27 -4.60 2.75
N GLU A 275 -27.47 -4.10 2.46
CA GLU A 275 -27.73 -3.25 1.29
C GLU A 275 -26.91 -1.95 1.33
N LEU A 276 -26.89 -1.26 2.48
CA LEU A 276 -26.07 -0.06 2.69
C LEU A 276 -24.57 -0.34 2.60
N ARG A 277 -24.11 -1.52 3.05
CA ARG A 277 -22.73 -1.95 2.85
C ARG A 277 -22.43 -2.18 1.37
N THR A 278 -23.32 -2.81 0.61
CA THR A 278 -23.15 -2.98 -0.84
C THR A 278 -23.12 -1.63 -1.54
N ARG A 279 -24.04 -0.73 -1.19
CA ARG A 279 -24.07 0.65 -1.72
C ARG A 279 -22.78 1.41 -1.40
N ARG A 280 -22.23 1.26 -0.20
CA ARG A 280 -20.91 1.84 0.13
C ARG A 280 -19.83 1.44 -0.87
N HIS A 281 -19.75 0.14 -1.22
CA HIS A 281 -18.75 -0.33 -2.17
C HIS A 281 -19.03 0.08 -3.61
N SER A 282 -20.28 0.38 -3.99
CA SER A 282 -20.60 0.93 -5.31
C SER A 282 -20.38 2.44 -5.40
N ILE A 283 -20.40 3.14 -4.27
CA ILE A 283 -20.01 4.55 -4.16
C ILE A 283 -18.50 4.69 -4.26
N ALA A 284 -17.76 3.88 -3.48
CA ALA A 284 -16.32 3.80 -3.59
C ALA A 284 -15.90 3.13 -4.90
N ASN A 285 -14.77 3.53 -5.44
CA ASN A 285 -14.18 2.93 -6.63
C ASN A 285 -13.37 1.67 -6.24
N VAL A 286 -14.08 0.68 -5.68
CA VAL A 286 -13.49 -0.57 -5.20
C VAL A 286 -13.26 -1.49 -6.39
N LYS A 287 -12.00 -1.79 -6.68
CA LYS A 287 -11.62 -2.73 -7.73
C LYS A 287 -11.04 -4.01 -7.13
N GLY A 288 -11.44 -5.16 -7.69
CA GLY A 288 -10.87 -6.46 -7.34
C GLY A 288 -9.39 -6.57 -7.69
N PRO A 289 -8.67 -7.60 -7.20
CA PRO A 289 -7.26 -7.80 -7.48
C PRO A 289 -7.01 -7.95 -8.98
N ILE A 290 -5.85 -7.49 -9.43
CA ILE A 290 -5.40 -7.65 -10.82
C ILE A 290 -4.18 -8.58 -10.86
N CYS A 291 -3.99 -9.26 -11.98
CA CYS A 291 -2.90 -10.20 -12.15
C CYS A 291 -2.20 -10.03 -13.49
N VAL A 292 -0.94 -10.43 -13.55
CA VAL A 292 -0.17 -10.58 -14.79
C VAL A 292 0.43 -11.99 -14.80
N SER A 293 0.42 -12.61 -15.98
CA SER A 293 1.07 -13.90 -16.22
C SER A 293 2.31 -13.66 -17.07
N LEU A 294 3.48 -13.93 -16.52
CA LEU A 294 4.75 -13.68 -17.17
C LEU A 294 5.50 -15.00 -17.42
N PRO A 295 6.26 -15.11 -18.52
CA PRO A 295 7.19 -16.22 -18.67
C PRO A 295 8.24 -16.16 -17.54
N LYS A 296 8.85 -17.31 -17.24
CA LYS A 296 10.03 -17.33 -16.35
C LYS A 296 11.15 -16.51 -17.01
N ALA A 297 11.87 -15.73 -16.22
CA ALA A 297 13.01 -14.99 -16.72
C ALA A 297 14.10 -15.98 -17.17
N ASP A 298 14.50 -15.91 -18.44
CA ASP A 298 15.57 -16.74 -19.03
C ASP A 298 16.98 -16.37 -18.51
N ARG A 299 17.08 -15.29 -17.71
CA ARG A 299 18.33 -14.78 -17.15
C ARG A 299 18.21 -14.67 -15.64
N PRO A 300 19.32 -14.87 -14.89
CA PRO A 300 19.34 -14.48 -13.49
C PRO A 300 18.93 -13.01 -13.38
N PRO A 301 18.08 -12.66 -12.40
CA PRO A 301 17.55 -11.30 -12.25
C PRO A 301 18.72 -10.31 -12.19
N VAL A 302 18.66 -9.28 -13.05
CA VAL A 302 19.71 -8.25 -13.16
C VAL A 302 19.61 -7.26 -11.99
N HIS A 303 18.50 -7.25 -11.25
CA HIS A 303 18.29 -6.29 -10.18
C HIS A 303 19.11 -6.61 -8.93
N ALA A 304 19.74 -5.56 -8.41
CA ALA A 304 20.18 -5.44 -7.02
C ALA A 304 19.08 -5.96 -6.06
N PRO A 305 19.42 -6.47 -4.87
CA PRO A 305 18.45 -6.97 -3.90
C PRO A 305 17.21 -6.06 -3.84
N LEU A 306 16.01 -6.66 -3.91
CA LEU A 306 14.72 -5.96 -3.86
C LEU A 306 14.82 -4.83 -2.83
N PRO A 307 14.39 -3.60 -3.18
CA PRO A 307 14.68 -2.41 -2.40
C PRO A 307 14.39 -2.70 -0.93
N THR A 308 15.47 -2.82 -0.16
CA THR A 308 15.39 -2.91 1.27
C THR A 308 14.77 -1.60 1.69
N ILE A 309 13.51 -1.63 2.14
CA ILE A 309 13.01 -0.57 2.99
C ILE A 309 13.89 -0.67 4.22
N ASP A 310 15.00 0.06 4.20
CA ASP A 310 15.80 0.28 5.39
C ASP A 310 14.84 0.95 6.36
N LEU A 311 14.48 0.24 7.44
CA LEU A 311 13.55 0.70 8.46
C LEU A 311 14.29 1.21 9.71
N GLY A 312 15.62 1.33 9.65
CA GLY A 312 16.42 1.76 10.79
C GLY A 312 17.57 2.70 10.43
N PRO A 313 18.22 3.27 11.45
CA PRO A 313 19.57 3.79 11.36
C PRO A 313 20.56 2.63 11.58
N GLY A 314 21.28 2.24 10.53
CA GLY A 314 22.51 1.45 10.62
C GLY A 314 22.36 -0.04 10.94
N SER A 315 22.12 -0.87 9.93
CA SER A 315 22.78 -2.18 9.90
C SER A 315 24.29 -1.92 9.81
N ALA A 316 25.07 -2.40 10.78
CA ALA A 316 26.53 -2.24 10.82
C ALA A 316 27.17 -2.72 9.50
N PRO A 317 28.23 -2.07 8.99
CA PRO A 317 29.12 -2.75 8.07
C PRO A 317 29.67 -3.98 8.81
N ALA A 318 29.62 -5.15 8.17
CA ALA A 318 30.30 -6.33 8.67
C ALA A 318 31.78 -5.96 8.88
N ALA A 319 32.26 -6.12 10.11
CA ALA A 319 33.67 -5.97 10.46
C ALA A 319 34.51 -7.06 9.79
#